data_AF-A0A6A5GEI7-F1
#
_entry.id   AF-A0A6A5GEI7-F1
#
_cell.length_a   1.000
_cell.length_b   1.000
_cell.length_c   1.000
_cell.angle_alpha   90.00
_cell.angle_beta   90.00
_cell.angle_gamma   90.00
#
_symmetry.space_group_name_H-M   'P 1'
#
loop_
_entity.id
_entity.type
_entity.pdbx_description
1 polymer ?
#
loop_
_entity_poly.entity_id
_entity_poly.type
_entity_poly.pdbx_seq_one_letter_code
_entity_poly.pdbx_strand_id
1 'polypeptide(L)'
;MLLLPTMAGYTLGLLTNMGVPTILQTISVLLFLEYVLLSILAIFENRFHIVCNFNWKPYWTSIRRVWLGAHYLIGLVILIPFAFLTPDQDIAKKLIFQQLPCLPDYIYNAPIFVTSDSYTYHITVLVTFLIFGVSEAILIILLLITNTIQQLRAKKMSQKLFEIQKKFFIALVIQMMVPLIFLLIPLSYACCVIYYNYYNQAITNIGVAMESIHGIVSTIVMIFIHRPYREAFFSMFSKRPRSTSSKSSQRFNVSNNRVVPLRVSMNKV
;
A
#
# COMPACT_ATOMS: atom_id res chain seq x y z
N MET A 1 -17.44 -12.46 -9.46
CA MET A 1 -18.10 -11.61 -10.47
C MET A 1 -18.97 -10.61 -9.75
N LEU A 2 -18.91 -9.34 -10.13
CA LEU A 2 -19.69 -8.24 -9.54
C LEU A 2 -20.72 -7.75 -10.56
N LEU A 3 -21.92 -7.40 -10.10
CA LEU A 3 -23.07 -7.00 -10.91
C LEU A 3 -23.42 -5.51 -10.69
N LEU A 4 -22.51 -4.61 -11.06
CA LEU A 4 -22.77 -3.18 -10.96
C LEU A 4 -23.83 -2.74 -11.99
N PRO A 5 -24.78 -1.86 -11.63
CA PRO A 5 -24.74 -0.94 -10.49
C PRO A 5 -25.24 -1.50 -9.16
N THR A 6 -25.78 -2.72 -9.13
CA THR A 6 -26.24 -3.33 -7.88
C THR A 6 -25.05 -3.80 -7.01
N MET A 7 -25.15 -3.71 -5.69
CA MET A 7 -24.14 -4.28 -4.77
C MET A 7 -24.29 -5.80 -4.65
N ALA A 8 -24.34 -6.49 -5.78
CA ALA A 8 -24.56 -7.92 -5.86
C ALA A 8 -23.49 -8.62 -6.67
N GLY A 9 -23.30 -9.90 -6.42
CA GLY A 9 -22.33 -10.71 -7.15
C GLY A 9 -22.19 -12.08 -6.54
N TYR A 10 -21.21 -12.82 -7.04
CA TYR A 10 -20.87 -14.13 -6.50
C TYR A 10 -19.37 -14.34 -6.59
N THR A 11 -18.83 -15.09 -5.65
CA THR A 11 -17.42 -15.44 -5.60
C THR A 11 -17.17 -16.77 -6.30
N LEU A 12 -15.95 -16.96 -6.76
CA LEU A 12 -15.46 -18.18 -7.38
C LEU A 12 -14.05 -18.46 -6.83
N GLY A 13 -13.66 -19.73 -6.77
CA GLY A 13 -12.31 -20.14 -6.39
C GLY A 13 -12.26 -20.90 -5.07
N LEU A 14 -11.04 -21.04 -4.53
CA LEU A 14 -10.73 -21.97 -3.44
C LEU A 14 -11.59 -21.74 -2.18
N LEU A 15 -11.75 -20.50 -1.74
CA LEU A 15 -12.53 -20.18 -0.54
C LEU A 15 -14.01 -20.55 -0.72
N THR A 16 -14.55 -20.35 -1.92
CA THR A 16 -15.93 -20.75 -2.24
C THR A 16 -16.06 -22.27 -2.24
N ASN A 17 -15.08 -22.98 -2.82
CA ASN A 17 -15.05 -24.45 -2.81
C ASN A 17 -14.91 -25.05 -1.40
N MET A 18 -14.29 -24.31 -0.48
CA MET A 18 -14.19 -24.66 0.94
C MET A 18 -15.43 -24.28 1.76
N GLY A 19 -16.46 -23.69 1.13
CA GLY A 19 -17.69 -23.29 1.79
C GLY A 19 -17.59 -22.00 2.61
N VAL A 20 -16.57 -21.15 2.37
CA VAL A 20 -16.46 -19.85 3.05
C VAL A 20 -17.59 -18.93 2.59
N PRO A 21 -18.39 -18.36 3.52
CA PRO A 21 -19.50 -17.47 3.17
C PRO A 21 -19.08 -16.29 2.28
N THR A 22 -19.90 -15.96 1.28
CA THR A 22 -19.64 -14.87 0.34
C THR A 22 -19.44 -13.53 1.05
N ILE A 23 -20.20 -13.24 2.11
CA ILE A 23 -20.04 -12.01 2.89
C ILE A 23 -18.63 -11.88 3.50
N LEU A 24 -18.05 -12.96 4.03
CA LEU A 24 -16.71 -12.94 4.59
C LEU A 24 -15.66 -12.72 3.50
N GLN A 25 -15.87 -13.33 2.33
CA GLN A 25 -15.01 -13.10 1.17
C GLN A 25 -15.08 -11.63 0.70
N THR A 26 -16.28 -11.03 0.64
CA THR A 26 -16.47 -9.61 0.28
C THR A 26 -15.79 -8.68 1.28
N ILE A 27 -16.00 -8.87 2.58
CA ILE A 27 -15.34 -8.06 3.62
C ILE A 27 -13.82 -8.21 3.53
N SER A 28 -13.32 -9.42 3.29
CA SER A 28 -11.88 -9.67 3.14
C SER A 28 -11.29 -8.91 1.96
N VAL A 29 -11.98 -8.89 0.81
CA VAL A 29 -11.53 -8.14 -0.38
C VAL A 29 -11.44 -6.65 -0.07
N LEU A 30 -12.48 -6.07 0.53
CA LEU A 30 -12.49 -4.65 0.90
C LEU A 30 -11.39 -4.31 1.90
N LEU A 31 -11.17 -5.18 2.91
CA LEU A 31 -10.11 -5.03 3.89
C LEU A 31 -8.72 -5.07 3.24
N PHE A 32 -8.48 -5.99 2.29
CA PHE A 32 -7.19 -6.03 1.59
C PHE A 32 -6.96 -4.80 0.70
N LEU A 33 -7.99 -4.29 0.02
CA LEU A 33 -7.89 -3.04 -0.74
C LEU A 33 -7.54 -1.87 0.17
N GLU A 34 -8.16 -1.80 1.34
CA GLU A 34 -7.85 -0.81 2.36
C GLU A 34 -6.38 -0.92 2.81
N TYR A 35 -5.91 -2.13 3.07
CA TYR A 35 -4.54 -2.38 3.52
C TYR A 35 -3.50 -2.07 2.43
N VAL A 36 -3.86 -2.16 1.15
CA VAL A 36 -3.01 -1.65 0.07
C VAL A 36 -2.83 -0.13 0.20
N LEU A 37 -3.89 0.64 0.45
CA LEU A 37 -3.77 2.09 0.69
C LEU A 37 -2.94 2.41 1.93
N LEU A 38 -3.14 1.68 3.03
CA LEU A 38 -2.34 1.84 4.25
C LEU A 38 -0.87 1.50 4.03
N SER A 39 -0.56 0.52 3.18
CA SER A 39 0.82 0.17 2.85
C SER A 39 1.54 1.31 2.11
N ILE A 40 0.84 2.05 1.24
CA ILE A 40 1.35 3.22 0.54
C ILE A 40 1.67 4.32 1.54
N LEU A 41 0.72 4.61 2.44
CA LEU A 41 0.88 5.58 3.51
C LEU A 41 2.09 5.23 4.41
N ALA A 42 2.20 3.97 4.83
CA ALA A 42 3.31 3.47 5.63
C ALA A 42 4.67 3.61 4.92
N ILE A 43 4.72 3.40 3.61
CA ILE A 43 5.94 3.59 2.82
C ILE A 43 6.37 5.08 2.84
N PHE A 44 5.47 6.01 2.57
CA PHE A 44 5.79 7.45 2.61
C PHE A 44 6.17 7.91 4.00
N GLU A 45 5.45 7.44 5.02
CA GLU A 45 5.73 7.74 6.42
C GLU A 45 7.11 7.20 6.83
N ASN A 46 7.47 5.98 6.43
CA ASN A 46 8.80 5.43 6.64
C ASN A 46 9.89 6.28 5.98
N ARG A 47 9.66 6.81 4.78
CA ARG A 47 10.61 7.72 4.11
C ARG A 47 10.72 9.04 4.84
N PHE A 48 9.60 9.64 5.24
CA PHE A 48 9.58 10.82 6.09
C PHE A 48 10.43 10.60 7.34
N HIS A 49 10.25 9.49 8.04
CA HIS A 49 11.00 9.20 9.25
C HIS A 49 12.51 9.02 9.03
N ILE A 50 12.92 8.34 7.95
CA ILE A 50 14.35 8.11 7.67
C ILE A 50 15.04 9.42 7.26
N VAL A 51 14.44 10.17 6.34
CA VAL A 51 15.07 11.33 5.69
C VAL A 51 14.97 12.59 6.55
N CYS A 52 13.84 12.80 7.21
CA CYS A 52 13.59 14.06 7.90
C CYS A 52 14.26 14.11 9.27
N ASN A 53 14.70 15.31 9.64
CA ASN A 53 15.21 15.59 10.98
C ASN A 53 14.41 16.76 11.58
N PHE A 54 13.72 16.49 12.68
CA PHE A 54 12.81 17.42 13.36
C PHE A 54 12.84 17.18 14.87
N ASN A 55 12.50 18.20 15.65
CA ASN A 55 12.70 18.19 17.11
C ASN A 55 11.88 17.11 17.83
N TRP A 56 10.69 16.78 17.32
CA TRP A 56 9.79 15.76 17.89
C TRP A 56 10.01 14.34 17.32
N LYS A 57 11.12 14.10 16.58
CA LYS A 57 11.44 12.79 15.99
C LYS A 57 11.54 11.66 17.01
N PRO A 58 12.14 11.84 18.20
CA PRO A 58 12.15 10.79 19.22
C PRO A 58 10.74 10.37 19.65
N TYR A 59 9.84 11.34 19.83
CA TYR A 59 8.43 11.07 20.15
C TYR A 59 7.72 10.32 19.01
N TRP A 60 7.90 10.78 17.75
CA TRP A 60 7.34 10.10 16.59
C TRP A 60 7.82 8.65 16.45
N THR A 61 9.09 8.40 16.74
CA THR A 61 9.70 7.05 16.70
C THR A 61 8.96 6.08 17.62
N SER A 62 8.53 6.54 18.79
CA SER A 62 7.79 5.73 19.76
C SER A 62 6.35 5.48 19.33
N ILE A 63 5.65 6.49 18.81
CA ILE A 63 4.21 6.41 18.51
C ILE A 63 3.89 5.85 17.12
N ARG A 64 4.80 5.93 16.14
CA ARG A 64 4.55 5.54 14.73
C ARG A 64 3.93 4.14 14.57
N ARG A 65 4.33 3.17 15.39
CA ARG A 65 3.84 1.78 15.30
C ARG A 65 2.42 1.66 15.83
N VAL A 66 2.11 2.41 16.89
CA VAL A 66 0.76 2.49 17.44
C VAL A 66 -0.15 3.22 16.47
N TRP A 67 0.31 4.33 15.88
CA TRP A 67 -0.41 5.05 14.83
C TRP A 67 -0.73 4.14 13.64
N LEU A 68 0.25 3.40 13.11
CA LEU A 68 0.02 2.49 11.99
C LEU A 68 -0.89 1.31 12.39
N GLY A 69 -0.70 0.74 13.59
CA GLY A 69 -1.57 -0.32 14.11
C GLY A 69 -3.02 0.12 14.31
N ALA A 70 -3.23 1.38 14.75
CA ALA A 70 -4.55 1.96 14.89
C ALA A 70 -5.28 2.06 13.55
N HIS A 71 -4.58 2.42 12.46
CA HIS A 71 -5.17 2.44 11.12
C HIS A 71 -5.69 1.06 10.72
N TYR A 72 -4.87 0.01 10.88
CA TYR A 72 -5.28 -1.36 10.56
C TYR A 72 -6.50 -1.82 11.38
N LEU A 73 -6.56 -1.42 12.66
CA LEU A 73 -7.68 -1.77 13.55
C LEU A 73 -8.96 -1.00 13.20
N ILE A 74 -8.84 0.31 12.93
CA ILE A 74 -9.97 1.17 12.54
C ILE A 74 -10.61 0.64 11.26
N GLY A 75 -9.80 0.28 10.27
CA GLY A 75 -10.26 -0.36 9.04
C GLY A 75 -11.12 -1.59 9.27
N LEU A 76 -10.59 -2.51 10.06
CA LEU A 76 -11.29 -3.73 10.44
C LEU A 76 -12.64 -3.43 11.10
N VAL A 77 -12.66 -2.51 12.07
CA VAL A 77 -13.87 -2.16 12.83
C VAL A 77 -14.92 -1.49 11.94
N ILE A 78 -14.50 -0.60 11.05
CA ILE A 78 -15.41 0.14 10.15
C ILE A 78 -16.07 -0.78 9.11
N LEU A 79 -15.45 -1.90 8.74
CA LEU A 79 -16.06 -2.87 7.83
C LEU A 79 -17.04 -3.84 8.51
N ILE A 80 -17.07 -3.92 9.85
CA ILE A 80 -17.98 -4.82 10.59
C ILE A 80 -19.45 -4.63 10.17
N PRO A 81 -19.99 -3.40 10.04
CA PRO A 81 -21.39 -3.22 9.69
C PRO A 81 -21.78 -3.76 8.32
N PHE A 82 -20.85 -4.01 7.39
CA PHE A 82 -21.17 -4.64 6.10
C PHE A 82 -21.83 -6.01 6.28
N ALA A 83 -21.42 -6.77 7.31
CA ALA A 83 -22.03 -8.06 7.62
C ALA A 83 -23.47 -7.92 8.13
N PHE A 84 -23.76 -6.86 8.89
CA PHE A 84 -25.06 -6.64 9.53
C PHE A 84 -26.05 -5.90 8.63
N LEU A 85 -25.56 -5.13 7.65
CA LEU A 85 -26.36 -4.41 6.67
C LEU A 85 -26.70 -5.28 5.43
N THR A 86 -26.35 -6.57 5.45
CA THR A 86 -26.76 -7.50 4.41
C THR A 86 -28.28 -7.71 4.47
N PRO A 87 -29.02 -7.49 3.36
CA PRO A 87 -30.47 -7.63 3.34
C PRO A 87 -30.92 -9.10 3.29
N ASP A 88 -32.22 -9.31 3.50
CA ASP A 88 -32.86 -10.61 3.23
C ASP A 88 -32.63 -11.01 1.76
N GLN A 89 -32.00 -12.15 1.56
CA GLN A 89 -31.51 -12.57 0.25
C GLN A 89 -32.64 -12.97 -0.71
N ASP A 90 -33.77 -13.44 -0.21
CA ASP A 90 -34.89 -13.88 -1.06
C ASP A 90 -35.64 -12.69 -1.64
N ILE A 91 -35.80 -11.63 -0.86
CA ILE A 91 -36.40 -10.37 -1.31
C ILE A 91 -35.41 -9.61 -2.18
N ALA A 92 -34.17 -9.45 -1.72
CA ALA A 92 -33.17 -8.62 -2.39
C ALA A 92 -32.84 -9.13 -3.81
N LYS A 93 -32.70 -10.45 -4.00
CA LYS A 93 -32.46 -11.05 -5.33
C LYS A 93 -33.56 -10.72 -6.34
N LYS A 94 -34.83 -10.81 -5.91
CA LYS A 94 -35.98 -10.50 -6.78
C LYS A 94 -35.95 -9.04 -7.22
N LEU A 95 -35.65 -8.12 -6.30
CA LEU A 95 -35.57 -6.70 -6.57
C LEU A 95 -34.43 -6.36 -7.54
N ILE A 96 -33.22 -6.91 -7.34
CA ILE A 96 -32.10 -6.61 -8.24
C ILE A 96 -32.32 -7.15 -9.64
N PHE A 97 -32.96 -8.31 -9.81
CA PHE A 97 -33.25 -8.87 -11.13
C PHE A 97 -34.37 -8.12 -11.87
N GLN A 98 -35.20 -7.35 -11.14
CA GLN A 98 -36.13 -6.40 -11.74
C GLN A 98 -35.45 -5.09 -12.17
N GLN A 99 -34.36 -4.70 -11.49
CA GLN A 99 -33.59 -3.49 -11.77
C GLN A 99 -32.59 -3.69 -12.91
N LEU A 100 -31.95 -4.85 -12.99
CA LEU A 100 -30.95 -5.18 -14.00
C LEU A 100 -31.61 -5.46 -15.36
N PRO A 101 -30.91 -5.20 -16.49
CA PRO A 101 -31.40 -5.61 -17.80
C PRO A 101 -31.45 -7.14 -17.90
N CYS A 102 -32.03 -7.67 -18.99
CA CYS A 102 -32.02 -9.11 -19.25
C CYS A 102 -30.58 -9.66 -19.18
N LEU A 103 -30.37 -10.64 -18.30
CA LEU A 103 -29.06 -11.25 -18.06
C LEU A 103 -28.96 -12.61 -18.78
N PRO A 104 -27.76 -13.10 -19.07
CA PRO A 104 -27.58 -14.46 -19.53
C PRO A 104 -27.97 -15.50 -18.47
N ASP A 105 -28.43 -16.68 -18.89
CA ASP A 105 -28.88 -17.78 -18.03
C ASP A 105 -27.86 -18.20 -16.96
N TYR A 106 -26.56 -18.12 -17.27
CA TYR A 106 -25.53 -18.49 -16.30
C TYR A 106 -25.50 -17.56 -15.09
N ILE A 107 -25.97 -16.31 -15.20
CA ILE A 107 -26.06 -15.37 -14.07
C ILE A 107 -27.30 -15.66 -13.24
N TYR A 108 -28.43 -15.98 -13.87
CA TYR A 108 -29.65 -16.37 -13.16
C TYR A 108 -29.47 -17.66 -12.34
N ASN A 109 -28.67 -18.59 -12.84
CA ASN A 109 -28.35 -19.85 -12.17
C ASN A 109 -27.15 -19.76 -11.19
N ALA A 110 -26.51 -18.59 -11.08
CA ALA A 110 -25.37 -18.41 -10.19
C ALA A 110 -25.83 -18.20 -8.73
N PRO A 111 -24.98 -18.54 -7.73
CA PRO A 111 -25.26 -18.28 -6.32
C PRO A 111 -25.04 -16.79 -6.00
N ILE A 112 -25.88 -15.93 -6.56
CA ILE A 112 -25.82 -14.48 -6.33
C ILE A 112 -26.01 -14.19 -4.84
N PHE A 113 -25.24 -13.24 -4.35
CA PHE A 113 -25.31 -12.67 -3.02
C PHE A 113 -25.47 -11.16 -3.16
N VAL A 114 -26.48 -10.60 -2.49
CA VAL A 114 -26.70 -9.16 -2.44
C VAL A 114 -26.10 -8.63 -1.16
N THR A 115 -25.08 -7.77 -1.29
CA THR A 115 -24.32 -7.23 -0.15
C THR A 115 -25.09 -6.13 0.57
N SER A 116 -25.83 -5.30 -0.18
CA SER A 116 -26.60 -4.20 0.39
C SER A 116 -27.75 -3.80 -0.54
N ASP A 117 -28.86 -3.38 0.03
CA ASP A 117 -29.96 -2.69 -0.64
C ASP A 117 -29.76 -1.17 -0.70
N SER A 118 -28.93 -0.62 0.21
CA SER A 118 -28.57 0.80 0.29
C SER A 118 -27.07 1.05 0.16
N TYR A 119 -26.71 2.03 -0.67
CA TYR A 119 -25.31 2.39 -0.93
C TYR A 119 -24.73 3.34 0.12
N THR A 120 -25.57 4.03 0.90
CA THR A 120 -25.16 5.20 1.70
C THR A 120 -24.00 4.88 2.63
N TYR A 121 -24.16 3.92 3.54
CA TYR A 121 -23.09 3.57 4.49
C TYR A 121 -21.82 3.08 3.78
N HIS A 122 -22.00 2.15 2.82
CA HIS A 122 -20.91 1.49 2.09
C HIS A 122 -20.05 2.50 1.32
N ILE A 123 -20.68 3.38 0.54
CA ILE A 123 -20.00 4.41 -0.25
C ILE A 123 -19.42 5.49 0.68
N THR A 124 -20.15 5.94 1.70
CA THR A 124 -19.64 6.94 2.65
C THR A 124 -18.37 6.45 3.32
N VAL A 125 -18.36 5.23 3.86
CA VAL A 125 -17.17 4.65 4.49
C VAL A 125 -15.98 4.58 3.53
N LEU A 126 -16.18 4.03 2.32
CA LEU A 126 -15.10 3.87 1.34
C LEU A 126 -14.52 5.23 0.90
N VAL A 127 -15.40 6.21 0.63
CA VAL A 127 -14.99 7.56 0.22
C VAL A 127 -14.31 8.31 1.36
N THR A 128 -14.85 8.25 2.58
CA THR A 128 -14.24 8.90 3.75
C THR A 128 -12.85 8.32 4.04
N PHE A 129 -12.70 7.00 4.00
CA PHE A 129 -11.41 6.35 4.19
C PHE A 129 -10.40 6.77 3.11
N LEU A 130 -10.82 6.79 1.85
CA LEU A 130 -9.97 7.23 0.74
C LEU A 130 -9.52 8.68 0.91
N ILE A 131 -10.44 9.60 1.24
CA ILE A 131 -10.12 11.01 1.47
C ILE A 131 -9.14 11.16 2.62
N PHE A 132 -9.39 10.47 3.74
CA PHE A 132 -8.51 10.52 4.91
C PHE A 132 -7.11 10.03 4.56
N GLY A 133 -6.99 8.83 3.99
CA GLY A 133 -5.70 8.25 3.60
C GLY A 133 -4.93 9.10 2.58
N VAL A 134 -5.62 9.65 1.57
CA VAL A 134 -5.01 10.57 0.58
C VAL A 134 -4.55 11.86 1.25
N SER A 135 -5.35 12.44 2.14
CA SER A 135 -5.00 13.67 2.84
C SER A 135 -3.76 13.50 3.74
N GLU A 136 -3.68 12.38 4.47
CA GLU A 136 -2.51 12.05 5.28
C GLU A 136 -1.26 11.81 4.41
N ALA A 137 -1.41 11.08 3.31
CA ALA A 137 -0.31 10.85 2.37
C ALA A 137 0.22 12.18 1.81
N ILE A 138 -0.68 13.08 1.39
CA ILE A 138 -0.30 14.43 0.92
C ILE A 138 0.43 15.20 2.02
N LEU A 139 -0.09 15.20 3.25
CA LEU A 139 0.55 15.88 4.39
C LEU A 139 1.97 15.36 4.62
N ILE A 140 2.15 14.04 4.69
CA ILE A 140 3.46 13.41 4.90
C ILE A 140 4.42 13.74 3.75
N ILE A 141 3.95 13.72 2.51
CA ILE A 141 4.74 14.09 1.33
C ILE A 141 5.18 15.56 1.40
N LEU A 142 4.27 16.48 1.75
CA LEU A 142 4.58 17.90 1.88
C LEU A 142 5.61 18.15 2.99
N LEU A 143 5.45 17.48 4.15
CA LEU A 143 6.42 17.55 5.25
C LEU A 143 7.78 17.00 4.84
N LEU A 144 7.81 15.87 4.11
CA LEU A 144 9.04 15.26 3.58
C LEU A 144 9.77 16.23 2.64
N ILE A 145 9.06 16.79 1.66
CA ILE A 145 9.65 17.71 0.67
C ILE A 145 10.19 18.96 1.38
N THR A 146 9.37 19.57 2.24
CA THR A 146 9.73 20.81 2.95
C THR A 146 10.96 20.60 3.84
N ASN A 147 10.97 19.54 4.65
CA ASN A 147 12.09 19.27 5.55
C ASN A 147 13.36 18.91 4.77
N THR A 148 13.25 18.17 3.67
CA THR A 148 14.41 17.84 2.80
C THR A 148 15.03 19.11 2.21
N ILE A 149 14.21 20.04 1.71
CA ILE A 149 14.69 21.33 1.19
C ILE A 149 15.34 22.16 2.30
N GLN A 150 14.74 22.21 3.49
CA GLN A 150 15.30 22.92 4.64
C GLN A 150 16.66 22.35 5.07
N GLN A 151 16.81 21.03 5.13
CA GLN A 151 18.08 20.38 5.46
C GLN A 151 19.17 20.68 4.42
N LEU A 152 18.81 20.71 3.14
CA LEU A 152 19.73 21.09 2.07
C LEU A 152 20.18 22.56 2.22
N ARG A 153 19.26 23.49 2.42
CA ARG A 153 19.56 24.93 2.63
C ARG A 153 20.43 25.16 3.87
N ALA A 154 20.16 24.43 4.94
CA ALA A 154 20.93 24.48 6.18
C ALA A 154 22.28 23.74 6.10
N LYS A 155 22.68 23.22 4.92
CA LYS A 155 23.89 22.41 4.70
C LYS A 155 24.00 21.19 5.63
N LYS A 156 22.88 20.72 6.18
CA LYS A 156 22.79 19.49 6.99
C LYS A 156 22.73 18.24 6.11
N MET A 157 22.55 18.42 4.80
CA MET A 157 22.53 17.38 3.79
C MET A 157 23.45 17.77 2.63
N SER A 158 24.27 16.82 2.14
CA SER A 158 25.11 17.06 0.97
C SER A 158 24.31 17.00 -0.32
N GLN A 159 24.77 17.70 -1.36
CA GLN A 159 24.12 17.67 -2.68
C GLN A 159 24.04 16.24 -3.24
N LYS A 160 25.09 15.44 -3.05
CA LYS A 160 25.11 14.04 -3.49
C LYS A 160 24.03 13.20 -2.81
N LEU A 161 23.84 13.37 -1.50
CA LEU A 161 22.80 12.64 -0.76
C LEU A 161 21.40 13.11 -1.20
N PHE A 162 21.21 14.41 -1.43
CA PHE A 162 19.95 14.96 -1.95
C PHE A 162 19.58 14.36 -3.31
N GLU A 163 20.51 14.28 -4.25
CA GLU A 163 20.25 13.67 -5.56
C GLU A 163 19.87 12.19 -5.47
N ILE A 164 20.46 11.45 -4.52
CA ILE A 164 20.06 10.06 -4.24
C ILE A 164 18.63 10.00 -3.71
N GLN A 165 18.27 10.84 -2.73
CA GLN A 165 16.91 10.88 -2.18
C GLN A 165 15.87 11.32 -3.21
N LYS A 166 16.19 12.31 -4.04
CA LYS A 166 15.33 12.77 -5.15
C LYS A 166 15.05 11.65 -6.14
N LYS A 167 16.08 10.94 -6.60
CA LYS A 167 15.91 9.79 -7.51
C LYS A 167 15.06 8.68 -6.88
N PHE A 168 15.30 8.39 -5.60
CA PHE A 168 14.51 7.42 -4.86
C PHE A 168 13.04 7.85 -4.75
N PHE A 169 12.78 9.11 -4.41
CA PHE A 169 11.42 9.64 -4.29
C PHE A 169 10.68 9.61 -5.63
N ILE A 170 11.33 9.98 -6.74
CA ILE A 170 10.76 9.88 -8.09
C ILE A 170 10.39 8.43 -8.41
N ALA A 171 11.28 7.48 -8.14
CA ALA A 171 10.98 6.07 -8.32
C ALA A 171 9.79 5.63 -7.46
N LEU A 172 9.70 6.10 -6.22
CA LEU A 172 8.56 5.83 -5.36
C LEU A 172 7.26 6.36 -5.95
N VAL A 173 7.23 7.62 -6.41
CA VAL A 173 6.05 8.23 -7.05
C VAL A 173 5.61 7.43 -8.27
N ILE A 174 6.55 7.01 -9.14
CA ILE A 174 6.26 6.16 -10.30
C ILE A 174 5.62 4.83 -9.85
N GLN A 175 6.16 4.20 -8.79
CA GLN A 175 5.59 2.96 -8.25
C GLN A 175 4.14 3.15 -7.78
N MET A 176 3.83 4.29 -7.16
CA MET A 176 2.49 4.58 -6.64
C MET A 176 1.47 4.91 -7.74
N MET A 177 1.91 5.22 -8.96
CA MET A 177 0.99 5.36 -10.09
C MET A 177 0.32 4.03 -10.45
N VAL A 178 0.96 2.89 -10.18
CA VAL A 178 0.36 1.57 -10.48
C VAL A 178 -0.91 1.33 -9.66
N PRO A 179 -0.90 1.31 -8.32
CA PRO A 179 -2.13 1.13 -7.55
C PRO A 179 -3.13 2.26 -7.82
N LEU A 180 -2.68 3.50 -8.09
CA LEU A 180 -3.59 4.59 -8.45
C LEU A 180 -4.37 4.28 -9.73
N ILE A 181 -3.71 3.83 -10.80
CA ILE A 181 -4.38 3.49 -12.06
C ILE A 181 -5.26 2.25 -11.89
N PHE A 182 -4.71 1.18 -11.31
CA PHE A 182 -5.36 -0.13 -11.27
C PHE A 182 -6.47 -0.24 -10.22
N LEU A 183 -6.51 0.64 -9.22
CA LEU A 183 -7.55 0.65 -8.18
C LEU A 183 -8.50 1.86 -8.30
N LEU A 184 -7.98 3.06 -8.59
CA LEU A 184 -8.83 4.26 -8.61
C LEU A 184 -9.70 4.33 -9.88
N ILE A 185 -9.23 3.83 -11.03
CA ILE A 185 -10.04 3.81 -12.25
C ILE A 185 -11.25 2.87 -12.09
N PRO A 186 -11.09 1.60 -11.68
CA PRO A 186 -12.23 0.73 -11.40
C PRO A 186 -13.19 1.28 -10.34
N LEU A 187 -12.66 1.85 -9.25
CA LEU A 187 -13.47 2.48 -8.22
C LEU A 187 -14.28 3.67 -8.77
N SER A 188 -13.65 4.53 -9.57
CA SER A 188 -14.31 5.69 -10.18
C SER A 188 -15.39 5.24 -11.15
N TYR A 189 -15.10 4.23 -11.98
CA TYR A 189 -16.10 3.60 -12.85
C TYR A 189 -17.27 3.05 -12.03
N ALA A 190 -17.01 2.34 -10.93
CA ALA A 190 -18.03 1.79 -10.05
C ALA A 190 -18.95 2.89 -9.50
N CYS A 191 -18.39 3.97 -8.96
CA CYS A 191 -19.16 5.12 -8.49
C CYS A 191 -20.02 5.74 -9.61
N CYS A 192 -19.45 5.93 -10.81
CA CYS A 192 -20.19 6.48 -11.95
C CYS A 192 -21.36 5.58 -12.35
N VAL A 193 -21.15 4.27 -12.50
CA VAL A 193 -22.23 3.39 -12.94
C VAL A 193 -23.33 3.22 -11.89
N ILE A 194 -22.97 3.23 -10.60
CA ILE A 194 -23.94 3.28 -9.50
C ILE A 194 -24.78 4.56 -9.60
N TYR A 195 -24.15 5.71 -9.80
CA TYR A 195 -24.84 7.00 -9.88
C TYR A 195 -25.76 7.09 -11.10
N TYR A 196 -25.31 6.66 -12.27
CA TYR A 196 -26.10 6.68 -13.50
C TYR A 196 -27.04 5.47 -13.67
N ASN A 197 -27.03 4.53 -12.72
CA ASN A 197 -27.75 3.26 -12.80
C ASN A 197 -27.51 2.53 -14.13
N TYR A 198 -26.24 2.45 -14.56
CA TYR A 198 -25.84 1.90 -15.85
C TYR A 198 -25.20 0.52 -15.70
N TYR A 199 -25.70 -0.49 -16.41
CA TYR A 199 -25.15 -1.84 -16.37
C TYR A 199 -24.27 -2.14 -17.58
N ASN A 200 -23.03 -2.60 -17.34
CA ASN A 200 -22.17 -3.15 -18.39
C ASN A 200 -21.20 -4.19 -17.82
N GLN A 201 -21.55 -5.46 -17.95
CA GLN A 201 -20.80 -6.55 -17.35
C GLN A 201 -19.36 -6.69 -17.87
N ALA A 202 -19.12 -6.38 -19.16
CA ALA A 202 -17.80 -6.49 -19.75
C ALA A 202 -16.83 -5.50 -19.10
N ILE A 203 -17.25 -4.24 -18.95
CA ILE A 203 -16.41 -3.20 -18.33
C ILE A 203 -16.25 -3.48 -16.83
N THR A 204 -17.30 -3.89 -16.12
CA THR A 204 -17.19 -4.30 -14.71
C THR A 204 -16.17 -5.43 -14.53
N ASN A 205 -16.19 -6.45 -15.38
CA ASN A 205 -15.24 -7.55 -15.34
C ASN A 205 -13.80 -7.10 -15.63
N ILE A 206 -13.61 -6.17 -16.57
CA ILE A 206 -12.29 -5.55 -16.84
C ILE A 206 -11.79 -4.82 -15.59
N GLY A 207 -12.66 -4.04 -14.92
CA GLY A 207 -12.32 -3.36 -13.67
C GLY A 207 -11.85 -4.33 -12.58
N VAL A 208 -12.62 -5.40 -12.34
CA VAL A 208 -12.24 -6.45 -11.37
C VAL A 208 -10.93 -7.13 -11.75
N ALA A 209 -10.68 -7.36 -13.05
CA ALA A 209 -9.42 -7.94 -13.52
C ALA A 209 -8.24 -6.99 -13.29
N MET A 210 -8.40 -5.68 -13.55
CA MET A 210 -7.41 -4.66 -13.23
C MET A 210 -7.07 -4.67 -11.74
N GLU A 211 -8.09 -4.64 -10.87
CA GLU A 211 -7.89 -4.73 -9.42
C GLU A 211 -7.18 -6.03 -9.04
N SER A 212 -7.46 -7.16 -9.69
CA SER A 212 -6.84 -8.44 -9.34
C SER A 212 -5.35 -8.50 -9.69
N ILE A 213 -4.93 -7.90 -10.81
CA ILE A 213 -3.54 -7.99 -11.30
C ILE A 213 -2.62 -6.86 -10.76
N HIS A 214 -3.17 -5.86 -10.08
CA HIS A 214 -2.42 -4.68 -9.62
C HIS A 214 -1.16 -5.04 -8.81
N GLY A 215 -1.22 -6.09 -7.98
CA GLY A 215 -0.11 -6.51 -7.13
C GLY A 215 1.08 -7.02 -7.93
N ILE A 216 0.83 -7.88 -8.93
CA ILE A 216 1.88 -8.42 -9.82
C ILE A 216 2.52 -7.28 -10.62
N VAL A 217 1.70 -6.39 -11.19
CA VAL A 217 2.20 -5.23 -11.95
C VAL A 217 3.02 -4.31 -11.04
N SER A 218 2.56 -4.05 -9.82
CA SER A 218 3.28 -3.22 -8.83
C SER A 218 4.63 -3.83 -8.46
N THR A 219 4.72 -5.15 -8.28
CA THR A 219 5.98 -5.84 -7.99
C THR A 219 6.95 -5.76 -9.17
N ILE A 220 6.47 -6.01 -10.40
CA ILE A 220 7.29 -5.88 -11.61
C ILE A 220 7.86 -4.46 -11.71
N VAL A 221 7.00 -3.45 -11.59
CA VAL A 221 7.41 -2.04 -11.63
C VAL A 221 8.44 -1.74 -10.53
N MET A 222 8.20 -2.19 -9.29
CA MET A 222 9.15 -2.03 -8.19
C MET A 222 10.53 -2.61 -8.52
N ILE A 223 10.60 -3.83 -9.06
CA ILE A 223 11.86 -4.48 -9.43
C ILE A 223 12.61 -3.64 -10.48
N PHE A 224 11.93 -3.16 -11.51
CA PHE A 224 12.58 -2.48 -12.62
C PHE A 224 13.02 -1.05 -12.31
N ILE A 225 12.25 -0.29 -11.53
CA ILE A 225 12.56 1.13 -11.29
C ILE A 225 13.60 1.31 -10.18
N HIS A 226 13.63 0.42 -9.18
CA HIS A 226 14.52 0.53 -8.04
C HIS A 226 15.80 -0.25 -8.30
N ARG A 227 16.90 0.50 -8.46
CA ARG A 227 18.25 -0.06 -8.66
C ARG A 227 18.60 -1.26 -7.75
N PRO A 228 18.45 -1.20 -6.42
CA PRO A 228 18.84 -2.34 -5.57
C PRO A 228 18.03 -3.60 -5.85
N TYR A 229 16.73 -3.48 -6.12
CA TYR A 229 15.88 -4.63 -6.47
C TYR A 229 16.22 -5.18 -7.85
N ARG A 230 16.46 -4.31 -8.83
CA ARG A 230 16.87 -4.70 -10.19
C ARG A 230 18.18 -5.48 -10.19
N GLU A 231 19.20 -4.96 -9.47
CA GLU A 231 20.51 -5.60 -9.36
C GLU A 231 20.40 -6.96 -8.67
N ALA A 232 19.66 -7.05 -7.56
CA ALA A 232 19.42 -8.31 -6.86
C ALA A 232 18.72 -9.34 -7.76
N PHE A 233 17.62 -8.95 -8.42
CA PHE A 233 16.85 -9.82 -9.30
C PHE A 233 17.71 -10.39 -10.43
N PHE A 234 18.43 -9.56 -11.19
CA PHE A 234 19.26 -10.04 -12.30
C PHE A 234 20.52 -10.80 -11.84
N SER A 235 20.99 -10.57 -10.61
CA SER A 235 22.09 -11.36 -10.04
C SER A 235 21.71 -12.82 -9.78
N MET A 236 20.43 -13.13 -9.54
CA MET A 236 19.96 -14.52 -9.35
C MET A 236 20.06 -15.33 -10.64
N PHE A 237 19.89 -14.68 -11.80
CA PHE A 237 20.00 -15.30 -13.12
C PHE A 237 21.40 -15.23 -13.72
N SER A 238 22.23 -14.30 -13.23
CA SER A 238 23.62 -14.20 -13.64
C SER A 238 24.45 -15.20 -12.85
N LYS A 239 24.93 -16.27 -13.48
CA LYS A 239 26.04 -17.11 -12.97
C LYS A 239 27.34 -16.31 -12.96
N ARG A 240 27.42 -15.20 -12.21
CA ARG A 240 28.72 -14.56 -11.97
C ARG A 240 29.43 -15.43 -10.93
N PRO A 241 30.64 -15.94 -11.23
CA PRO A 241 31.46 -16.52 -10.18
C PRO A 241 31.61 -15.42 -9.13
N ARG A 242 31.35 -15.78 -7.88
CA ARG A 242 31.62 -14.92 -6.73
C ARG A 242 33.07 -14.47 -6.88
N SER A 243 33.31 -13.23 -7.31
CA SER A 243 34.68 -12.74 -7.30
C SER A 243 35.03 -12.65 -5.82
N THR A 244 35.85 -13.59 -5.37
CA THR A 244 36.66 -13.41 -4.19
C THR A 244 37.52 -12.19 -4.49
N SER A 245 37.01 -11.01 -4.14
CA SER A 245 37.82 -9.82 -4.02
C SER A 245 38.78 -10.07 -2.86
N SER A 246 39.84 -10.83 -3.12
CA SER A 246 41.09 -10.71 -2.38
C SER A 246 41.68 -9.35 -2.73
N LYS A 247 41.09 -8.28 -2.20
CA LYS A 247 41.83 -7.04 -2.04
C LYS A 247 42.55 -7.15 -0.71
N SER A 248 43.79 -7.61 -0.86
CA SER A 248 44.90 -7.46 0.05
C SER A 248 44.65 -6.44 1.15
N SER A 249 44.71 -6.91 2.38
CA SER A 249 45.13 -6.15 3.54
C SER A 249 46.27 -5.20 3.19
N GLN A 250 45.95 -3.91 2.98
CA GLN A 250 46.91 -2.85 3.22
C GLN A 250 47.12 -2.81 4.73
N ARG A 251 48.15 -3.54 5.19
CA ARG A 251 48.79 -3.29 6.48
C ARG A 251 49.18 -1.80 6.49
N PHE A 252 48.46 -1.02 7.29
CA PHE A 252 49.03 0.20 7.83
C PHE A 252 50.22 -0.22 8.71
N ASN A 253 51.44 -0.06 8.18
CA ASN A 253 52.64 -0.03 9.00
C ASN A 253 52.57 1.24 9.85
N VAL A 254 51.95 1.14 11.02
CA VAL A 254 52.17 2.12 12.09
C VAL A 254 53.46 1.69 12.78
N SER A 255 54.51 2.44 12.47
CA SER A 255 55.80 2.37 13.14
C SER A 255 55.63 2.47 14.65
N ASN A 256 56.23 1.51 15.35
CA ASN A 256 56.39 1.43 16.79
C ASN A 256 56.97 2.74 17.35
N ASN A 257 56.14 3.59 17.95
CA ASN A 257 56.62 4.61 18.89
C ASN A 257 56.21 4.19 20.30
N ARG A 258 57.21 3.73 21.06
CA ARG A 258 57.13 3.50 22.50
C ARG A 258 56.71 4.81 23.17
N VAL A 259 55.53 4.81 23.77
CA VAL A 259 55.17 5.82 24.78
C VAL A 259 55.75 5.32 26.11
N VAL A 260 56.77 6.03 26.59
CA VAL A 260 57.34 5.87 27.93
C VAL A 260 56.29 6.38 28.95
N PRO A 261 55.89 5.61 29.96
CA PRO A 261 55.03 6.13 31.01
C PRO A 261 55.84 7.00 31.98
N LEU A 262 55.49 8.29 32.07
CA LEU A 262 55.95 9.20 33.12
C LEU A 262 55.35 8.75 34.47
N ARG A 263 56.20 8.19 35.34
CA ARG A 263 55.88 7.90 36.74
C ARG A 263 56.32 9.09 37.58
N VAL A 264 55.38 9.97 37.94
CA VAL A 264 55.62 11.05 38.90
C VAL A 264 55.55 10.45 40.30
N SER A 265 56.68 10.43 41.00
CA SER A 265 56.78 10.09 42.42
C SER A 265 56.28 11.27 43.26
N MET A 266 55.24 11.03 44.07
CA MET A 266 54.92 11.89 45.20
C MET A 266 55.89 11.58 46.33
N ASN A 267 56.79 12.53 46.65
CA ASN A 267 57.55 12.48 47.89
C ASN A 267 56.76 13.18 49.01
N LYS A 268 56.60 12.46 50.12
CA LYS A 268 56.33 13.01 51.45
C LYS A 268 57.58 13.75 51.95
N VAL A 269 57.42 14.97 52.43
CA VAL A 269 57.93 15.46 53.72
C VAL A 269 56.85 16.37 54.29
#